data_AF-A0AA50KGX9-F1
#
_entry.id   AF-A0AA50KGX9-F1
#
_cell.length_a   1.000
_cell.length_b   1.000
_cell.length_c   1.000
_cell.angle_alpha   90.00
_cell.angle_beta   90.00
_cell.angle_gamma   90.00
#
_symmetry.space_group_name_H-M   'P 1'
#
loop_
_entity.id
_entity.type
_entity.pdbx_description
1 polymer ?
#
loop_
_entity_poly.entity_id
_entity_poly.type
_entity_poly.pdbx_seq_one_letter_code
_entity_poly.pdbx_strand_id
1 'polypeptide(L)'
;MKYQSILCATALVLGTVQPATADVHLKLPKNAEVLTVNGKPAVKSGDLVLADGTNQIAFRYAAQYRQQADSVHYLSDVLIVRFDASAQTLTLTLPAINSARDAKKFDESPKLTLLNAQDEAVGFTSDKLIKNGIQLGRDFEHEILQYNLSNHPASLNLTMNTATTQASDAIAPVLASQPQIHQTSAATSTSLIAPAVMSSAVAANNDKAQQITPATTPSQAEISQMLDYWYKQANDNTKASFKAKINKE
;
A
#
# COMPACT_ATOMS: atom_id res chain seq x y z
N MET A 1 -22.25 -80.32 5.30
CA MET A 1 -22.32 -78.84 5.25
C MET A 1 -21.14 -78.28 6.04
N LYS A 2 -20.43 -77.28 5.53
CA LYS A 2 -19.51 -76.39 6.26
C LYS A 2 -19.25 -75.17 5.37
N TYR A 3 -19.79 -74.01 5.74
CA TYR A 3 -19.45 -72.74 5.12
C TYR A 3 -18.36 -72.08 5.98
N GLN A 4 -17.33 -71.50 5.35
CA GLN A 4 -16.37 -70.62 6.03
C GLN A 4 -16.45 -69.23 5.42
N SER A 5 -16.94 -68.29 6.22
CA SER A 5 -16.99 -66.87 5.87
C SER A 5 -15.65 -66.22 6.23
N ILE A 6 -14.93 -65.70 5.24
CA ILE A 6 -13.74 -64.88 5.46
C ILE A 6 -14.18 -63.40 5.41
N LEU A 7 -13.97 -62.67 6.51
CA LEU A 7 -14.22 -61.22 6.51
C LEU A 7 -13.08 -60.49 5.79
N CYS A 8 -13.41 -59.75 4.73
CA CYS A 8 -12.50 -58.77 4.15
C CYS A 8 -12.46 -57.52 5.03
N ALA A 9 -11.39 -57.37 5.84
CA ALA A 9 -11.14 -56.15 6.59
C ALA A 9 -10.57 -55.05 5.68
N THR A 10 -11.44 -54.23 5.08
CA THR A 10 -11.02 -53.06 4.29
C THR A 10 -10.50 -51.95 5.19
N ALA A 11 -9.17 -51.85 5.33
CA ALA A 11 -8.52 -50.76 6.05
C ALA A 11 -8.71 -49.43 5.30
N LEU A 12 -9.56 -48.55 5.84
CA LEU A 12 -9.82 -47.22 5.28
C LEU A 12 -8.64 -46.28 5.60
N VAL A 13 -7.77 -46.05 4.63
CA VAL A 13 -6.66 -45.08 4.77
C VAL A 13 -7.21 -43.67 4.59
N LEU A 14 -7.32 -42.92 5.68
CA LEU A 14 -7.63 -41.49 5.62
C LEU A 14 -6.40 -40.71 5.14
N GLY A 15 -6.33 -40.45 3.83
CA GLY A 15 -5.33 -39.56 3.25
C GLY A 15 -5.60 -38.11 3.67
N THR A 16 -4.71 -37.52 4.48
CA THR A 16 -4.77 -36.11 4.85
C THR A 16 -4.42 -35.24 3.64
N VAL A 17 -5.43 -34.64 3.02
CA VAL A 17 -5.23 -33.61 1.98
C VAL A 17 -4.56 -32.38 2.59
N GLN A 18 -3.29 -32.19 2.27
CA GLN A 18 -2.58 -30.95 2.60
C GLN A 18 -3.04 -29.84 1.64
N PRO A 19 -3.34 -28.63 2.13
CA PRO A 19 -3.63 -27.50 1.25
C PRO A 19 -2.34 -27.08 0.53
N ALA A 20 -2.28 -27.32 -0.78
CA ALA A 20 -1.23 -26.77 -1.61
C ALA A 20 -1.42 -25.24 -1.73
N THR A 21 -0.40 -24.45 -1.36
CA THR A 21 -0.42 -23.02 -1.61
C THR A 21 -0.19 -22.76 -3.10
N ALA A 22 -1.17 -22.14 -3.74
CA ALA A 22 -1.25 -21.94 -5.19
C ALA A 22 -0.48 -20.69 -5.63
N ASP A 23 0.83 -20.69 -5.37
CA ASP A 23 1.72 -19.55 -5.64
C ASP A 23 1.69 -19.12 -7.11
N VAL A 24 1.69 -17.81 -7.35
CA VAL A 24 1.72 -17.18 -8.67
C VAL A 24 3.14 -16.68 -8.94
N HIS A 25 3.75 -17.18 -10.01
CA HIS A 25 5.11 -16.81 -10.40
C HIS A 25 5.08 -15.72 -11.48
N LEU A 26 5.30 -14.46 -11.11
CA LEU A 26 5.36 -13.36 -12.07
C LEU A 26 6.81 -13.12 -12.51
N LYS A 27 7.12 -13.47 -13.75
CA LYS A 27 8.38 -13.12 -14.42
C LYS A 27 8.33 -11.68 -14.88
N LEU A 28 9.40 -10.93 -14.58
CA LEU A 28 9.54 -9.54 -15.01
C LEU A 28 10.75 -9.36 -15.93
N PRO A 29 10.64 -8.47 -16.93
CA PRO A 29 11.74 -8.20 -17.82
C PRO A 29 12.80 -7.36 -17.07
N LYS A 30 14.09 -7.53 -17.40
CA LYS A 30 15.22 -6.93 -16.66
C LYS A 30 15.24 -5.39 -16.61
N ASN A 31 14.38 -4.76 -17.39
CA ASN A 31 14.17 -3.31 -17.50
C ASN A 31 12.99 -2.80 -16.64
N ALA A 32 12.29 -3.68 -15.91
CA ALA A 32 11.27 -3.32 -14.93
C ALA A 32 11.88 -3.18 -13.52
N GLU A 33 12.03 -1.94 -13.05
CA GLU A 33 12.40 -1.59 -11.69
C GLU A 33 11.15 -1.68 -10.78
N VAL A 34 10.94 -2.83 -10.13
CA VAL A 34 9.83 -2.99 -9.17
C VAL A 34 10.08 -2.15 -7.92
N LEU A 35 9.09 -1.35 -7.54
CA LEU A 35 9.12 -0.47 -6.37
C LEU A 35 8.30 -1.06 -5.22
N THR A 36 7.07 -1.51 -5.51
CA THR A 36 6.21 -2.17 -4.52
C THR A 36 5.47 -3.38 -5.10
N VAL A 37 5.13 -4.30 -4.20
CA VAL A 37 4.32 -5.51 -4.44
C VAL A 37 3.23 -5.53 -3.36
N ASN A 38 1.96 -5.51 -3.76
CA ASN A 38 0.80 -5.44 -2.87
C ASN A 38 0.93 -4.35 -1.78
N GLY A 39 1.44 -3.16 -2.17
CA GLY A 39 1.68 -2.01 -1.29
C GLY A 39 2.91 -2.10 -0.38
N LYS A 40 3.70 -3.18 -0.43
CA LYS A 40 4.94 -3.38 0.36
C LYS A 40 6.19 -3.18 -0.50
N PRO A 41 7.35 -2.80 0.08
CA PRO A 41 8.56 -2.54 -0.70
C PRO A 41 9.08 -3.81 -1.40
N ALA A 42 9.49 -3.65 -2.66
CA ALA A 42 10.09 -4.74 -3.43
C ALA A 42 11.58 -4.91 -3.06
N VAL A 43 11.89 -5.96 -2.31
CA VAL A 43 13.26 -6.25 -1.84
C VAL A 43 14.19 -6.74 -2.97
N LYS A 44 13.65 -7.08 -4.15
CA LYS A 44 14.37 -7.61 -5.31
C LYS A 44 13.71 -7.17 -6.62
N SER A 45 14.51 -6.97 -7.66
CA SER A 45 14.07 -6.84 -9.06
C SER A 45 14.19 -8.20 -9.77
N GLY A 46 13.31 -8.46 -10.75
CA GLY A 46 13.21 -9.74 -11.45
C GLY A 46 12.00 -10.56 -10.98
N ASP A 47 12.06 -11.88 -11.16
CA ASP A 47 10.93 -12.79 -10.91
C ASP A 47 10.41 -12.71 -9.46
N LEU A 48 9.09 -12.56 -9.32
CA LEU A 48 8.37 -12.51 -8.06
C LEU A 48 7.57 -13.80 -7.82
N VAL A 49 7.51 -14.22 -6.56
CA VAL A 49 6.53 -15.22 -6.08
C VAL A 49 5.47 -14.47 -5.31
N LEU A 50 4.20 -14.68 -5.69
CA LEU A 50 3.03 -13.96 -5.22
C LEU A 50 2.00 -14.94 -4.68
N ALA A 51 1.13 -14.49 -3.78
CA ALA A 51 0.02 -15.31 -3.30
C ALA A 51 -1.07 -15.45 -4.39
N ASP A 52 -1.90 -16.49 -4.26
CA ASP A 52 -3.11 -16.66 -5.08
C ASP A 52 -4.07 -15.46 -4.95
N GLY A 53 -4.73 -15.09 -6.04
CA GLY A 53 -5.77 -14.08 -6.11
C GLY A 53 -5.33 -12.76 -6.73
N THR A 54 -5.97 -11.66 -6.27
CA THR A 54 -5.70 -10.31 -6.75
C THR A 54 -4.32 -9.83 -6.31
N ASN A 55 -3.46 -9.51 -7.26
CA ASN A 55 -2.13 -8.96 -7.02
C ASN A 55 -1.95 -7.61 -7.72
N GLN A 56 -1.14 -6.74 -7.12
CA GLN A 56 -0.75 -5.44 -7.62
C GLN A 56 0.76 -5.29 -7.54
N ILE A 57 1.38 -4.76 -8.60
CA ILE A 57 2.76 -4.28 -8.59
C ILE A 57 2.83 -2.82 -9.00
N ALA A 58 3.78 -2.07 -8.44
CA ALA A 58 4.18 -0.76 -8.93
C ALA A 58 5.64 -0.79 -9.36
N PHE A 59 5.95 -0.32 -10.56
CA PHE A 59 7.30 -0.41 -11.14
C PHE A 59 7.59 0.73 -12.13
N ARG A 60 8.85 0.87 -12.54
CA ARG A 60 9.29 1.79 -13.62
C ARG A 60 9.95 1.03 -14.75
N TYR A 61 9.88 1.57 -15.96
CA TYR A 61 10.62 1.06 -17.11
C TYR A 61 11.91 1.88 -17.28
N ALA A 62 13.05 1.25 -16.99
CA ALA A 62 14.40 1.74 -17.29
C ALA A 62 14.87 1.24 -18.66
N ALA A 63 15.20 2.13 -19.60
CA ALA A 63 15.76 1.76 -20.90
C ALA A 63 16.99 2.61 -21.25
N GLN A 64 17.74 2.18 -22.26
CA GLN A 64 18.85 2.96 -22.83
C GLN A 64 18.83 2.84 -24.35
N TYR A 65 18.89 3.98 -25.04
CA TYR A 65 18.97 4.04 -26.51
C TYR A 65 20.10 4.97 -26.97
N ARG A 66 20.45 4.90 -28.26
CA ARG A 66 21.46 5.78 -28.86
C ARG A 66 20.82 6.97 -29.54
N GLN A 67 21.41 8.14 -29.35
CA GLN A 67 21.04 9.36 -30.05
C GLN A 67 22.33 10.03 -30.54
N GLN A 68 22.56 10.00 -31.86
CA GLN A 68 23.86 10.35 -32.45
C GLN A 68 24.99 9.51 -31.82
N ALA A 69 26.01 10.12 -31.21
CA ALA A 69 27.06 9.41 -30.48
C ALA A 69 26.64 8.98 -29.06
N ASP A 70 25.67 9.70 -28.47
CA ASP A 70 25.36 9.62 -27.05
C ASP A 70 24.49 8.42 -26.68
N SER A 71 24.55 8.05 -25.39
CA SER A 71 23.78 6.97 -24.79
C SER A 71 22.74 7.57 -23.82
N VAL A 72 21.49 7.66 -24.27
CA VAL A 72 20.42 8.29 -23.52
C VAL A 72 19.75 7.26 -22.62
N HIS A 73 19.76 7.54 -21.32
CA HIS A 73 19.01 6.77 -20.33
C HIS A 73 17.57 7.30 -20.27
N TYR A 74 16.61 6.40 -20.40
CA TYR A 74 15.19 6.65 -20.24
C TYR A 74 14.69 5.95 -18.97
N LEU A 75 13.80 6.61 -18.23
CA LEU A 75 13.20 6.04 -17.02
C LEU A 75 11.79 6.59 -16.86
N SER A 76 10.79 5.72 -17.05
CA SER A 76 9.38 6.11 -17.11
C SER A 76 8.84 6.71 -15.81
N ASP A 77 7.63 7.28 -15.88
CA ASP A 77 6.73 7.37 -14.73
C ASP A 77 6.48 5.99 -14.10
N VAL A 78 6.06 5.96 -12.84
CA VAL A 78 5.65 4.73 -12.16
C VAL A 78 4.35 4.20 -12.75
N LEU A 79 4.37 2.95 -13.20
CA LEU A 79 3.20 2.20 -13.64
C LEU A 79 2.71 1.29 -12.52
N ILE A 80 1.39 1.23 -12.35
CA ILE A 80 0.72 0.26 -11.46
C ILE A 80 -0.01 -0.74 -12.34
N VAL A 81 0.17 -2.03 -12.06
CA VAL A 81 -0.53 -3.12 -12.74
C VAL A 81 -1.19 -4.00 -11.70
N ARG A 82 -2.50 -4.22 -11.83
CA ARG A 82 -3.29 -5.15 -11.03
C ARG A 82 -3.86 -6.26 -11.91
N PHE A 83 -3.78 -7.50 -11.45
CA PHE A 83 -4.28 -8.68 -12.14
C PHE A 83 -4.78 -9.72 -11.12
N ASP A 84 -5.54 -10.68 -11.61
CA ASP A 84 -6.13 -11.76 -10.81
C ASP A 84 -5.61 -13.10 -11.36
N ALA A 85 -4.98 -13.93 -10.51
CA ALA A 85 -4.26 -15.13 -10.95
C ALA A 85 -4.20 -16.20 -9.85
N SER A 86 -4.22 -17.48 -10.24
CA SER A 86 -4.11 -18.63 -9.33
C SER A 86 -3.17 -19.69 -9.93
N ALA A 87 -2.29 -20.27 -9.12
CA ALA A 87 -1.46 -21.44 -9.43
C ALA A 87 -0.64 -21.38 -10.76
N GLN A 88 -0.32 -20.19 -11.28
CA GLN A 88 0.19 -20.02 -12.64
C GLN A 88 1.48 -19.20 -12.72
N THR A 89 2.27 -19.48 -13.76
CA THR A 89 3.38 -18.61 -14.18
C THR A 89 2.86 -17.56 -15.15
N LEU A 90 3.19 -16.30 -14.89
CA LEU A 90 2.91 -15.14 -15.72
C LEU A 90 4.22 -14.51 -16.19
N THR A 91 4.20 -13.86 -17.35
CA THR A 91 5.31 -13.05 -17.87
C THR A 91 4.80 -11.67 -18.24
N LEU A 92 5.30 -10.64 -17.56
CA LEU A 92 5.10 -9.26 -17.98
C LEU A 92 6.06 -8.94 -19.15
N THR A 93 5.58 -8.29 -20.21
CA THR A 93 6.44 -7.78 -21.28
C THR A 93 6.25 -6.28 -21.51
N LEU A 94 7.34 -5.62 -21.93
CA LEU A 94 7.41 -4.21 -22.25
C LEU A 94 7.99 -4.03 -23.67
N PRO A 95 7.46 -3.11 -24.50
CA PRO A 95 7.97 -2.85 -25.84
C PRO A 95 9.37 -2.24 -25.77
N ALA A 96 10.24 -2.58 -26.72
CA ALA A 96 11.60 -2.01 -26.77
C ALA A 96 11.58 -0.49 -27.01
N ILE A 97 12.32 0.26 -26.20
CA ILE A 97 12.50 1.71 -26.33
C ILE A 97 13.85 1.96 -27.01
N ASN A 98 13.83 2.13 -28.33
CA ASN A 98 15.04 2.26 -29.15
C ASN A 98 15.32 3.72 -29.58
N SER A 99 14.45 4.66 -29.22
CA SER A 99 14.56 6.07 -29.58
C SER A 99 13.76 6.98 -28.63
N ALA A 100 14.03 8.29 -28.69
CA ALA A 100 13.24 9.32 -28.02
C ALA A 100 11.77 9.32 -28.45
N ARG A 101 11.45 8.85 -29.68
CA ARG A 101 10.08 8.71 -30.17
C ARG A 101 9.35 7.56 -29.45
N ASP A 102 10.04 6.45 -29.21
CA ASP A 102 9.47 5.29 -28.53
C ASP A 102 9.25 5.60 -27.04
N ALA A 103 10.22 6.26 -26.41
CA ALA A 103 10.14 6.75 -25.03
C ALA A 103 8.90 7.65 -24.83
N LYS A 104 8.79 8.72 -25.62
CA LYS A 104 7.64 9.64 -25.59
C LYS A 104 6.32 8.92 -25.84
N LYS A 105 6.26 8.01 -26.82
CA LYS A 105 5.06 7.21 -27.13
C LYS A 105 4.65 6.32 -25.94
N PHE A 106 5.61 5.77 -25.20
CA PHE A 106 5.34 4.97 -24.00
C PHE A 106 4.88 5.85 -22.82
N ASP A 107 5.47 7.03 -22.61
CA ASP A 107 5.02 7.97 -21.57
C ASP A 107 3.58 8.45 -21.79
N GLU A 108 3.18 8.66 -23.05
CA GLU A 108 1.85 9.11 -23.47
C GLU A 108 0.81 7.98 -23.50
N SER A 109 1.20 6.76 -23.89
CA SER A 109 0.30 5.59 -23.88
C SER A 109 1.10 4.32 -23.59
N PRO A 110 1.32 3.98 -22.31
CA PRO A 110 2.01 2.75 -21.92
C PRO A 110 1.36 1.54 -22.57
N LYS A 111 2.17 0.67 -23.18
CA LYS A 111 1.73 -0.62 -23.71
C LYS A 111 2.49 -1.71 -22.99
N LEU A 112 1.74 -2.67 -22.46
CA LEU A 112 2.23 -3.80 -21.70
C LEU A 112 1.46 -5.03 -22.17
N THR A 113 2.04 -6.21 -22.00
CA THR A 113 1.28 -7.46 -22.03
C THR A 113 1.60 -8.28 -20.79
N LEU A 114 0.62 -9.06 -20.35
CA LEU A 114 0.78 -10.07 -19.32
C LEU A 114 0.41 -11.40 -19.99
N LEU A 115 1.34 -12.34 -20.06
CA LEU A 115 1.18 -13.62 -20.76
C LEU A 115 1.21 -14.77 -19.75
N ASN A 116 0.46 -15.85 -19.98
CA ASN A 116 0.60 -17.09 -19.21
C ASN A 116 1.79 -17.94 -19.71
N ALA A 117 1.90 -19.19 -19.23
CA ALA A 117 2.95 -20.12 -19.65
C ALA A 117 2.75 -20.71 -21.06
N GLN A 118 1.68 -20.31 -21.75
CA GLN A 118 1.27 -20.73 -23.10
C GLN A 118 1.33 -19.56 -24.10
N ASP A 119 1.94 -18.44 -23.69
CA ASP A 119 2.01 -17.16 -24.41
C ASP A 119 0.63 -16.50 -24.72
N GLU A 120 -0.43 -16.94 -24.02
CA GLU A 120 -1.78 -16.38 -24.13
C GLU A 120 -1.93 -15.12 -23.25
N ALA A 121 -2.67 -14.13 -23.75
CA ALA A 121 -2.86 -12.85 -23.05
C ALA A 121 -3.80 -12.97 -21.84
N VAL A 122 -3.29 -12.66 -20.65
CA VAL A 122 -4.02 -12.63 -19.38
C VAL A 122 -4.56 -11.22 -19.11
N GLY A 123 -5.78 -11.14 -18.60
CA GLY A 123 -6.42 -9.87 -18.25
C GLY A 123 -5.73 -9.15 -17.09
N PHE A 124 -5.47 -7.85 -17.24
CA PHE A 124 -4.95 -6.97 -16.20
C PHE A 124 -5.56 -5.56 -16.34
N THR A 125 -5.48 -4.77 -15.27
CA THR A 125 -5.73 -3.33 -15.28
C THR A 125 -4.43 -2.59 -15.01
N SER A 126 -4.16 -1.51 -15.73
CA SER A 126 -2.93 -0.72 -15.58
C SER A 126 -3.21 0.78 -15.53
N ASP A 127 -2.42 1.51 -14.77
CA ASP A 127 -2.53 2.97 -14.57
C ASP A 127 -1.15 3.61 -14.29
N LYS A 128 -1.07 4.93 -14.24
CA LYS A 128 0.14 5.70 -13.89
C LYS A 128 0.01 6.32 -12.49
N LEU A 129 1.00 6.14 -11.62
CA LEU A 129 1.08 6.82 -10.33
C LEU A 129 1.62 8.25 -10.49
N ILE A 130 0.75 9.13 -10.97
CA ILE A 130 1.05 10.55 -11.21
C ILE A 130 1.32 11.28 -9.90
N LYS A 131 2.45 12.01 -9.84
CA LYS A 131 2.77 12.94 -8.76
C LYS A 131 3.11 14.31 -9.36
N ASN A 132 2.42 15.35 -8.91
CA ASN A 132 2.67 16.72 -9.35
C ASN A 132 3.90 17.31 -8.63
N GLY A 133 4.78 17.99 -9.38
CA GLY A 133 5.94 18.69 -8.82
C GLY A 133 7.20 17.80 -8.68
N ILE A 134 7.96 18.03 -7.60
CA ILE A 134 9.29 17.43 -7.40
C ILE A 134 9.17 15.94 -7.04
N GLN A 135 9.91 15.09 -7.75
CA GLN A 135 9.91 13.63 -7.59
C GLN A 135 11.10 13.08 -6.77
N LEU A 136 11.81 13.92 -6.02
CA LEU A 136 12.87 13.49 -5.10
C LEU A 136 12.25 12.91 -3.82
N GLY A 137 12.85 11.84 -3.27
CA GLY A 137 12.42 11.23 -2.01
C GLY A 137 10.96 10.74 -2.02
N ARG A 138 10.49 10.15 -3.14
CA ARG A 138 9.15 9.54 -3.20
C ARG A 138 9.07 8.34 -2.28
N ASP A 139 8.01 8.33 -1.47
CA ASP A 139 7.65 7.21 -0.61
C ASP A 139 6.58 6.39 -1.35
N PHE A 140 7.02 5.33 -2.03
CA PHE A 140 6.13 4.53 -2.87
C PHE A 140 5.16 3.66 -2.06
N GLU A 141 5.42 3.41 -0.78
CA GLU A 141 4.51 2.66 0.10
C GLU A 141 3.30 3.55 0.44
N HIS A 142 3.54 4.77 0.92
CA HIS A 142 2.50 5.73 1.25
C HIS A 142 1.76 6.25 0.00
N GLU A 143 2.46 6.47 -1.12
CA GLU A 143 1.80 6.88 -2.37
C GLU A 143 0.91 5.76 -2.96
N ILE A 144 1.30 4.48 -2.84
CA ILE A 144 0.46 3.35 -3.26
C ILE A 144 -0.69 3.09 -2.28
N LEU A 145 -0.49 3.31 -0.97
CA LEU A 145 -1.58 3.29 0.01
C LEU A 145 -2.65 4.35 -0.35
N GLN A 146 -2.24 5.58 -0.61
CA GLN A 146 -3.16 6.66 -0.97
C GLN A 146 -3.85 6.40 -2.32
N TYR A 147 -3.12 5.88 -3.31
CA TYR A 147 -3.69 5.45 -4.59
C TYR A 147 -4.79 4.40 -4.40
N ASN A 148 -4.52 3.36 -3.61
CA ASN A 148 -5.47 2.29 -3.33
C ASN A 148 -6.72 2.79 -2.56
N LEU A 149 -6.54 3.71 -1.61
CA LEU A 149 -7.66 4.36 -0.89
C LEU A 149 -8.52 5.29 -1.77
N SER A 150 -7.99 5.73 -2.92
CA SER A 150 -8.65 6.67 -3.83
C SER A 150 -9.40 6.02 -4.98
N ASN A 151 -9.56 4.68 -4.99
CA ASN A 151 -10.34 3.91 -5.97
C ASN A 151 -9.96 4.16 -7.45
N HIS A 152 -8.67 4.36 -7.71
CA HIS A 152 -8.14 4.42 -9.08
C HIS A 152 -8.22 3.05 -9.80
N PRO A 153 -8.17 2.97 -11.15
CA PRO A 153 -8.40 1.75 -11.93
C PRO A 153 -7.60 0.50 -11.50
N ALA A 154 -6.31 0.64 -11.22
CA ALA A 154 -5.44 -0.46 -10.81
C ALA A 154 -5.39 -0.65 -9.29
N SER A 155 -6.28 -0.01 -8.51
CA SER A 155 -6.28 -0.11 -7.05
C SER A 155 -6.59 -1.52 -6.57
N LEU A 156 -5.91 -1.96 -5.53
CA LEU A 156 -6.42 -3.03 -4.67
C LEU A 156 -7.68 -2.51 -3.98
N ASN A 157 -8.79 -3.24 -4.07
CA ASN A 157 -10.01 -2.89 -3.36
C ASN A 157 -9.85 -3.19 -1.87
N LEU A 158 -9.30 -2.23 -1.10
CA LEU A 158 -9.35 -2.29 0.36
C LEU A 158 -10.79 -2.07 0.83
N THR A 159 -11.59 -3.13 0.81
CA THR A 159 -12.85 -3.16 1.54
C THR A 159 -12.53 -2.97 3.02
N MET A 160 -12.68 -1.73 3.50
CA MET A 160 -12.72 -1.43 4.92
C MET A 160 -13.86 -2.26 5.52
N ASN A 161 -13.53 -3.31 6.27
CA ASN A 161 -14.50 -4.10 7.01
C ASN A 161 -15.06 -3.27 8.17
N THR A 162 -15.91 -2.29 7.85
CA THR A 162 -16.80 -1.64 8.80
C THR A 162 -17.79 -2.69 9.28
N ALA A 163 -17.42 -3.39 10.35
CA ALA A 163 -18.30 -4.32 11.04
C ALA A 163 -19.55 -3.55 11.49
N THR A 164 -20.64 -3.71 10.76
CA THR A 164 -21.95 -3.14 11.09
C THR A 164 -22.50 -3.90 12.29
N THR A 165 -22.10 -3.47 13.48
CA THR A 165 -22.73 -3.87 14.74
C THR A 165 -24.22 -3.62 14.62
N GLN A 166 -25.02 -4.68 14.46
CA GLN A 166 -26.46 -4.54 14.35
C GLN A 166 -26.99 -3.95 15.65
N ALA A 167 -27.64 -2.79 15.55
CA ALA A 167 -28.31 -2.15 16.67
C ALA A 167 -29.61 -2.90 16.99
N SER A 168 -29.48 -4.04 17.66
CA SER A 168 -30.60 -4.72 18.31
C SER A 168 -30.79 -4.10 19.69
N ASP A 169 -31.67 -3.11 19.78
CA ASP A 169 -32.58 -3.01 20.92
C ASP A 169 -33.80 -2.14 20.59
N ALA A 170 -34.96 -2.51 21.15
CA ALA A 170 -36.23 -1.83 20.90
C ALA A 170 -36.94 -1.51 22.22
N ILE A 171 -36.78 -0.26 22.71
CA ILE A 171 -37.62 0.31 23.76
C ILE A 171 -38.06 1.73 23.37
N ALA A 172 -39.35 1.98 23.50
CA ALA A 172 -40.02 3.29 23.63
C ALA A 172 -41.06 3.15 24.77
N PRO A 173 -41.65 4.23 25.37
CA PRO A 173 -41.63 5.66 25.04
C PRO A 173 -40.89 6.49 26.15
N VAL A 174 -41.12 7.76 26.54
CA VAL A 174 -42.22 8.76 26.34
C VAL A 174 -41.75 10.23 26.43
N LEU A 175 -42.61 11.09 25.87
CA LEU A 175 -42.96 12.50 26.18
C LEU A 175 -42.17 13.38 27.19
N ALA A 176 -42.07 14.67 26.78
CA ALA A 176 -42.15 15.90 27.60
C ALA A 176 -40.96 16.27 28.54
N SER A 177 -40.51 17.52 28.68
CA SER A 177 -40.89 18.82 28.08
C SER A 177 -39.69 19.79 28.01
N GLN A 178 -39.75 20.81 27.14
CA GLN A 178 -38.90 22.01 27.23
C GLN A 178 -39.44 23.00 28.29
N PRO A 179 -38.64 23.97 28.76
CA PRO A 179 -38.68 25.29 28.09
C PRO A 179 -37.31 26.00 27.98
N GLN A 180 -37.24 27.01 27.10
CA GLN A 180 -36.20 28.06 27.11
C GLN A 180 -36.68 29.24 28.03
N ILE A 181 -35.94 30.32 28.35
CA ILE A 181 -35.24 31.32 27.51
C ILE A 181 -34.39 32.29 28.37
N HIS A 182 -33.39 32.94 27.74
CA HIS A 182 -32.80 34.28 28.01
C HIS A 182 -32.32 34.72 29.42
N GLN A 183 -31.10 35.30 29.49
CA GLN A 183 -30.94 36.78 29.60
C GLN A 183 -29.48 37.25 29.41
N THR A 184 -29.27 38.57 29.36
CA THR A 184 -28.02 39.25 28.93
C THR A 184 -27.49 40.24 29.98
N SER A 185 -26.17 40.38 30.07
CA SER A 185 -25.48 41.67 30.32
C SER A 185 -23.95 41.54 30.15
N ALA A 186 -23.26 42.67 30.02
CA ALA A 186 -21.85 42.76 29.64
C ALA A 186 -20.98 43.45 30.72
N ALA A 187 -19.66 43.28 30.62
CA ALA A 187 -18.67 44.15 31.26
C ALA A 187 -17.42 44.26 30.37
N THR A 188 -16.93 45.48 30.17
CA THR A 188 -15.74 45.79 29.35
C THR A 188 -14.58 46.20 30.24
N SER A 189 -13.34 45.78 29.92
CA SER A 189 -12.11 46.40 30.45
C SER A 189 -10.90 46.10 29.55
N THR A 190 -9.96 47.04 29.47
CA THR A 190 -8.85 47.06 28.49
C THR A 190 -7.50 47.23 29.17
N SER A 191 -6.52 46.41 28.81
CA SER A 191 -5.06 46.67 28.88
C SER A 191 -4.37 45.57 28.03
N LEU A 192 -3.61 45.81 26.94
CA LEU A 192 -2.43 46.66 26.67
C LEU A 192 -1.09 46.10 27.16
N ILE A 193 -0.05 46.43 26.38
CA ILE A 193 1.41 46.21 26.59
C ILE A 193 1.97 44.82 26.18
N ALA A 194 2.78 44.84 25.12
CA ALA A 194 3.94 43.97 24.90
C ALA A 194 5.21 44.86 24.89
N PRO A 195 6.43 44.32 25.09
CA PRO A 195 7.35 44.18 23.93
C PRO A 195 8.45 43.08 24.06
N ALA A 196 9.35 43.05 23.05
CA ALA A 196 10.65 42.32 22.96
C ALA A 196 10.58 40.78 22.85
N VAL A 197 11.24 40.06 21.93
CA VAL A 197 12.48 40.16 21.10
C VAL A 197 13.81 39.79 21.79
N MET A 198 14.38 38.62 21.44
CA MET A 198 15.66 38.46 20.70
C MET A 198 16.25 37.02 20.73
N SER A 199 16.44 36.45 19.53
CA SER A 199 17.62 35.70 19.00
C SER A 199 18.45 34.65 19.77
N SER A 200 19.13 33.84 18.93
CA SER A 200 20.33 33.02 19.18
C SER A 200 20.09 31.58 19.72
N ALA A 201 20.87 30.56 19.34
CA ALA A 201 22.00 30.48 18.39
C ALA A 201 22.05 29.13 17.63
N VAL A 202 22.87 29.08 16.58
CA VAL A 202 23.29 27.82 15.92
C VAL A 202 24.51 27.21 16.62
N ALA A 203 24.63 25.87 16.56
CA ALA A 203 25.86 25.13 16.84
C ALA A 203 25.91 23.87 15.96
N ALA A 204 27.11 23.44 15.58
CA ALA A 204 27.36 22.28 14.70
C ALA A 204 28.56 21.46 15.21
N ASN A 205 28.96 20.42 14.46
CA ASN A 205 30.13 19.55 14.66
C ASN A 205 29.90 18.43 15.71
N ASN A 206 30.47 17.21 15.60
CA ASN A 206 31.29 16.61 14.53
C ASN A 206 31.21 15.07 14.51
N ASP A 207 31.73 14.46 13.44
CA ASP A 207 32.34 13.12 13.31
C ASP A 207 31.82 11.92 14.16
N LYS A 208 31.27 10.90 13.49
CA LYS A 208 32.06 9.68 13.13
C LYS A 208 31.29 8.72 12.21
N ALA A 209 32.02 7.75 11.65
CA ALA A 209 31.52 6.70 10.76
C ALA A 209 31.13 5.41 11.51
N GLN A 210 30.72 4.38 10.74
CA GLN A 210 30.20 3.07 11.19
C GLN A 210 28.73 3.15 11.66
N GLN A 211 27.90 2.09 11.59
CA GLN A 211 28.18 0.69 11.24
C GLN A 211 27.00 0.02 10.50
N ILE A 212 27.26 -1.06 9.76
CA ILE A 212 26.21 -1.93 9.20
C ILE A 212 25.90 -3.05 10.20
N THR A 213 24.66 -3.13 10.71
CA THR A 213 24.18 -4.23 11.57
C THR A 213 22.69 -4.51 11.32
N PRO A 214 22.22 -5.77 11.39
CA PRO A 214 20.85 -6.14 11.01
C PRO A 214 19.81 -6.03 12.13
N ALA A 215 18.55 -5.90 11.73
CA ALA A 215 17.33 -6.13 12.54
C ALA A 215 17.21 -5.34 13.85
N THR A 216 17.04 -4.02 13.75
CA THR A 216 16.74 -3.13 14.89
C THR A 216 15.25 -3.16 15.24
N THR A 217 14.91 -3.41 16.52
CA THR A 217 13.59 -3.00 17.06
C THR A 217 13.54 -1.46 17.09
N PRO A 218 12.45 -0.80 16.64
CA PRO A 218 12.36 0.66 16.67
C PRO A 218 12.60 1.23 18.07
N SER A 219 13.39 2.31 18.16
CA SER A 219 13.64 3.00 19.42
C SER A 219 12.36 3.70 19.91
N GLN A 220 12.30 4.00 21.21
CA GLN A 220 11.13 4.68 21.78
C GLN A 220 10.84 6.05 21.13
N ALA A 221 11.86 6.73 20.57
CA ALA A 221 11.68 7.96 19.82
C ALA A 221 10.98 7.72 18.47
N GLU A 222 11.40 6.69 17.73
CA GLU A 222 10.78 6.29 16.45
C GLU A 222 9.35 5.77 16.67
N ILE A 223 9.11 4.98 17.73
CA ILE A 223 7.76 4.55 18.13
C ILE A 223 6.86 5.77 18.42
N SER A 224 7.36 6.76 19.15
CA SER A 224 6.59 7.99 19.44
C SER A 224 6.31 8.81 18.17
N GLN A 225 7.23 8.85 17.20
CA GLN A 225 7.01 9.49 15.89
C GLN A 225 5.95 8.74 15.07
N MET A 226 5.99 7.39 15.06
CA MET A 226 4.95 6.56 14.43
C MET A 226 3.57 6.81 15.06
N LEU A 227 3.48 6.90 16.40
CA LEU A 227 2.22 7.17 17.09
C LEU A 227 1.64 8.56 16.79
N ASP A 228 2.49 9.60 16.76
CA ASP A 228 2.10 10.95 16.35
C ASP A 228 1.65 10.99 14.88
N TYR A 229 2.34 10.27 13.98
CA TYR A 229 1.95 10.12 12.58
C TYR A 229 0.54 9.51 12.44
N TRP A 230 0.29 8.35 13.08
CA TRP A 230 -1.04 7.70 13.04
C TRP A 230 -2.13 8.58 13.68
N TYR A 231 -1.83 9.29 14.78
CA TYR A 231 -2.79 10.19 15.42
C TYR A 231 -3.08 11.45 14.59
N LYS A 232 -2.12 11.92 13.77
CA LYS A 232 -2.34 13.00 12.79
C LYS A 232 -3.26 12.53 11.65
N GLN A 233 -2.99 11.36 11.08
CA GLN A 233 -3.72 10.81 9.93
C GLN A 233 -5.15 10.32 10.24
N ALA A 234 -5.46 10.02 11.50
CA ALA A 234 -6.80 9.68 11.96
C ALA A 234 -7.83 10.81 11.71
N ASN A 235 -9.13 10.48 11.65
CA ASN A 235 -10.21 11.47 11.72
C ASN A 235 -10.59 11.82 13.17
N ASP A 236 -11.36 12.89 13.39
CA ASP A 236 -11.66 13.41 14.73
C ASP A 236 -12.39 12.42 15.64
N ASN A 237 -13.28 11.57 15.10
CA ASN A 237 -13.96 10.52 15.87
C ASN A 237 -12.95 9.44 16.31
N THR A 238 -12.06 9.02 15.42
CA THR A 238 -10.97 8.10 15.75
C THR A 238 -10.01 8.69 16.78
N LYS A 239 -9.65 9.98 16.69
CA LYS A 239 -8.81 10.68 17.68
C LYS A 239 -9.50 10.80 19.05
N ALA A 240 -10.79 11.15 19.07
CA ALA A 240 -11.59 11.20 20.28
C ALA A 240 -11.69 9.82 20.95
N SER A 241 -11.94 8.77 20.16
CA SER A 241 -12.01 7.38 20.60
C SER A 241 -10.67 6.85 21.14
N PHE A 242 -9.54 7.27 20.56
CA PHE A 242 -8.19 6.94 21.04
C PHE A 242 -7.90 7.63 22.39
N LYS A 243 -8.15 8.94 22.47
CA LYS A 243 -8.00 9.72 23.72
C LYS A 243 -8.89 9.19 24.86
N ALA A 244 -10.11 8.76 24.54
CA ALA A 244 -11.03 8.16 25.51
C ALA A 244 -10.59 6.78 26.04
N LYS A 245 -9.73 6.06 25.31
CA LYS A 245 -9.11 4.81 25.79
C LYS A 245 -7.92 5.10 26.72
N ILE A 246 -7.04 6.03 26.35
CA ILE A 246 -5.89 6.42 27.18
C ILE A 246 -6.35 6.96 28.54
N ASN A 247 -7.42 7.76 28.57
CA ASN A 247 -7.97 8.33 29.81
C ASN A 247 -8.80 7.32 30.65
N LYS A 248 -8.66 6.00 30.42
CA LYS A 248 -9.41 4.94 31.11
C LYS A 248 -8.48 3.93 31.83
N GLU A 249 -7.17 4.08 31.71
CA GLU A 249 -6.16 3.40 32.51
C GLU A 249 -5.53 4.38 33.53
#